data_AF-A0A8B6LNV0-F1
#
_entry.id   AF-A0A8B6LNV0-F1
#
_cell.length_a   1.000
_cell.length_b   1.000
_cell.length_c   1.000
_cell.angle_alpha   90.00
_cell.angle_beta   90.00
_cell.angle_gamma   90.00
#
_symmetry.space_group_name_H-M   'P 1'
#
loop_
_entity.id
_entity.type
_entity.pdbx_description
1 polymer ?
#
loop_
_entity_poly.entity_id
_entity_poly.type
_entity_poly.pdbx_seq_one_letter_code
_entity_poly.pdbx_strand_id
1 'polypeptide(L)'
;MNSNHTQPLTSKIGGQEMLSPAGLLALVAGIAYGDPRSTPEGQATARRVLDSLLATATSHGFGKADILRTMLDKGERGRRIHALACEAASSMPTVAILKALQEGGFNVITA
;
A
#
# COMPACT_ATOMS: atom_id res chain seq x y z
N MET A 1 -2.03 29.90 -3.96
CA MET A 1 -1.59 28.84 -4.90
C MET A 1 -1.53 27.55 -4.12
N ASN A 2 -2.58 26.74 -4.19
CA ASN A 2 -2.78 25.60 -3.29
C ASN A 2 -2.26 24.33 -3.94
N SER A 3 -1.01 23.98 -3.64
CA SER A 3 -0.37 22.75 -4.10
C SER A 3 -0.96 21.54 -3.38
N ASN A 4 -2.10 21.03 -3.85
CA ASN A 4 -2.58 19.69 -3.52
C ASN A 4 -1.59 18.67 -4.11
N HIS A 5 -0.57 18.29 -3.34
CA HIS A 5 0.30 17.15 -3.61
C HIS A 5 -0.48 15.84 -3.40
N THR A 6 -1.45 15.56 -4.27
CA THR A 6 -1.89 14.18 -4.49
C THR A 6 -0.80 13.49 -5.28
N GLN A 7 0.06 12.73 -4.59
CA GLN A 7 0.99 11.84 -5.27
C GLN A 7 0.18 10.93 -6.21
N PRO A 8 0.58 10.81 -7.49
CA PRO A 8 -0.13 9.95 -8.42
C PRO A 8 0.02 8.48 -8.02
N LEU A 9 -1.02 7.68 -8.26
CA LEU A 9 -1.02 6.22 -8.04
C LEU A 9 -0.01 5.50 -8.94
N THR A 10 0.50 6.19 -9.96
CA THR A 10 1.54 5.74 -10.86
C THR A 10 2.63 6.82 -10.96
N SER A 11 3.90 6.40 -10.93
CA SER A 11 5.06 7.26 -11.17
C SER A 11 5.70 6.84 -12.49
N LYS A 12 6.07 7.81 -13.32
CA LYS A 12 6.82 7.52 -14.56
C LYS A 12 8.31 7.53 -14.26
N ILE A 13 8.94 6.37 -14.39
CA ILE A 13 10.40 6.22 -14.39
C ILE A 13 10.79 5.63 -15.75
N GLY A 14 11.58 6.37 -16.53
CA GLY A 14 12.07 5.86 -17.83
C GLY A 14 10.98 5.48 -18.85
N GLY A 15 9.81 6.13 -18.81
CA GLY A 15 8.71 5.86 -19.75
C GLY A 15 7.75 4.74 -19.35
N GLN A 16 8.03 3.98 -18.28
CA GLN A 16 7.16 2.95 -17.74
C GLN A 16 6.26 3.53 -16.63
N GLU A 17 4.97 3.21 -16.62
CA GLU A 17 4.08 3.48 -15.48
C GLU A 17 4.37 2.46 -14.38
N MET A 18 5.15 2.87 -13.37
CA MET A 18 5.34 2.08 -12.16
C MET A 18 4.25 2.45 -11.15
N LEU A 19 3.64 1.44 -10.52
CA LEU A 19 2.79 1.65 -9.36
C LEU A 19 3.56 2.45 -8.31
N SER A 20 3.01 3.58 -7.88
CA SER A 20 3.60 4.32 -6.77
C SER A 20 3.44 3.49 -5.49
N PRO A 21 4.31 3.68 -4.50
CA PRO A 21 4.14 3.11 -3.16
C PRO A 21 2.72 3.19 -2.58
N ALA A 22 2.04 4.32 -2.80
CA ALA A 22 0.65 4.52 -2.40
C ALA A 22 -0.32 3.68 -3.25
N GLY A 23 -0.07 3.59 -4.56
CA GLY A 23 -0.84 2.74 -5.46
C GLY A 23 -0.67 1.26 -5.16
N LEU A 24 0.53 0.82 -4.78
CA LEU A 24 0.80 -0.54 -4.34
C LEU A 24 0.00 -0.88 -3.08
N LEU A 25 0.00 0.02 -2.09
CA LEU A 25 -0.79 -0.15 -0.87
C LEU A 25 -2.29 -0.21 -1.17
N ALA A 26 -2.78 0.62 -2.10
CA ALA A 26 -4.16 0.59 -2.57
C ALA A 26 -4.51 -0.71 -3.32
N LEU A 27 -3.59 -1.23 -4.15
CA LEU A 27 -3.76 -2.51 -4.86
C LEU A 27 -3.84 -3.67 -3.88
N VAL A 28 -2.89 -3.77 -2.94
CA VAL A 28 -2.86 -4.82 -1.93
C VAL A 28 -4.12 -4.77 -1.06
N ALA A 29 -4.57 -3.58 -0.65
CA ALA A 29 -5.81 -3.45 0.11
C ALA A 29 -7.06 -3.82 -0.71
N GLY A 30 -7.07 -3.51 -2.01
CA GLY A 30 -8.11 -3.94 -2.94
C GLY A 30 -8.22 -5.47 -3.01
N ILE A 31 -7.08 -6.17 -3.06
CA ILE A 31 -7.04 -7.63 -3.05
C ILE A 31 -7.45 -8.18 -1.66
N ALA A 32 -7.02 -7.54 -0.57
CA ALA A 32 -7.28 -8.01 0.80
C ALA A 32 -8.76 -7.92 1.24
N TYR A 33 -9.48 -6.91 0.75
CA TYR A 33 -10.83 -6.56 1.24
C TYR A 33 -11.87 -6.25 0.15
N GLY A 34 -11.45 -5.94 -1.07
CA GLY A 34 -12.29 -5.27 -2.06
C GLY A 34 -12.67 -6.09 -3.29
N ASP A 35 -11.91 -7.12 -3.63
CA ASP A 35 -12.09 -7.89 -4.86
C ASP A 35 -12.79 -9.24 -4.62
N PRO A 36 -14.07 -9.38 -5.02
CA PRO A 36 -14.82 -10.62 -4.89
C PRO A 36 -14.30 -11.75 -5.80
N ARG A 37 -13.35 -11.47 -6.71
CA ARG A 37 -12.70 -12.46 -7.58
C ARG A 37 -11.38 -12.99 -7.02
N SER A 38 -10.88 -12.40 -5.93
CA SER A 38 -9.63 -12.85 -5.29
C SER A 38 -9.85 -14.15 -4.53
N THR A 39 -8.94 -15.12 -4.72
CA THR A 39 -9.00 -16.40 -3.98
C THR A 39 -8.78 -16.17 -2.49
N PRO A 40 -9.28 -17.06 -1.61
CA PRO A 40 -9.03 -16.98 -0.17
C PRO A 40 -7.53 -16.89 0.17
N GLU A 41 -6.68 -17.62 -0.56
CA GLU A 41 -5.23 -17.60 -0.41
C GLU A 41 -4.62 -16.27 -0.85
N GLY A 42 -5.13 -15.68 -1.94
CA GLY A 42 -4.73 -14.37 -2.43
C GLY A 42 -5.10 -13.25 -1.45
N GLN A 43 -6.29 -13.32 -0.87
CA GLN A 43 -6.73 -12.39 0.17
C GLN A 43 -5.87 -12.51 1.43
N ALA A 44 -5.58 -13.74 1.88
CA ALA A 44 -4.73 -13.98 3.05
C ALA A 44 -3.30 -13.47 2.84
N THR A 45 -2.74 -13.67 1.63
CA THR A 45 -1.42 -13.16 1.26
C THR A 45 -1.43 -11.63 1.24
N ALA A 46 -2.42 -11.02 0.62
CA ALA A 46 -2.55 -9.56 0.57
C ALA A 46 -2.68 -8.94 1.98
N ARG A 47 -3.40 -9.59 2.90
CA ARG A 47 -3.47 -9.17 4.31
C ARG A 47 -2.11 -9.20 5.00
N ARG A 48 -1.33 -10.27 4.82
CA ARG A 48 0.04 -10.38 5.37
C ARG A 48 0.97 -9.29 4.83
N VAL A 49 0.89 -9.02 3.52
CA VAL A 49 1.64 -7.94 2.88
C VAL A 49 1.23 -6.58 3.44
N LEU A 50 -0.06 -6.33 3.60
CA LEU A 50 -0.57 -5.09 4.19
C LEU A 50 -0.09 -4.91 5.64
N ASP A 51 -0.14 -5.96 6.44
CA ASP A 51 0.33 -5.94 7.83
C ASP A 51 1.83 -5.62 7.90
N SER A 52 2.65 -6.24 7.03
CA SER A 52 4.09 -5.94 6.96
C SER A 52 4.37 -4.50 6.54
N LEU A 53 3.64 -3.98 5.55
CA LEU A 53 3.77 -2.57 5.11
C LEU A 53 3.40 -1.60 6.23
N LEU A 54 2.32 -1.85 6.96
CA LEU A 54 1.88 -1.00 8.06
C LEU A 54 2.84 -1.06 9.26
N ALA A 55 3.37 -2.25 9.59
CA ALA A 55 4.38 -2.41 10.62
C ALA A 55 5.68 -1.67 10.28
N THR A 56 6.08 -1.74 9.01
CA THR A 56 7.25 -1.02 8.48
C THR A 56 7.01 0.49 8.54
N ALA A 57 5.86 0.98 8.07
CA ALA A 57 5.52 2.40 8.14
C ALA A 57 5.53 2.91 9.58
N THR A 58 4.98 2.13 10.53
CA THR A 58 4.98 2.46 11.96
C THR A 58 6.39 2.59 12.50
N SER A 59 7.29 1.66 12.13
CA SER A 59 8.70 1.69 12.54
C SER A 59 9.45 2.91 11.97
N HIS A 60 8.96 3.47 10.86
CA HIS A 60 9.46 4.69 10.24
C HIS A 60 8.72 5.98 10.66
N GLY A 61 7.85 5.90 11.68
CA GLY A 61 7.20 7.07 12.28
C GLY A 61 5.77 7.34 11.82
N PHE A 62 5.15 6.44 11.05
CA PHE A 62 3.74 6.55 10.69
C PHE A 62 2.83 6.13 11.86
N GLY A 63 2.35 7.11 12.64
CA GLY A 63 1.49 6.87 13.80
C GLY A 63 0.01 6.58 13.50
N LYS A 64 -0.39 6.48 12.23
CA LYS A 64 -1.80 6.30 11.81
C LYS A 64 -2.07 4.92 11.19
N ALA A 65 -1.21 3.94 11.44
CA ALA A 65 -1.32 2.59 10.89
C ALA A 65 -2.65 1.90 11.26
N ASP A 66 -3.08 1.98 12.52
CA ASP A 66 -4.36 1.41 12.95
C ASP A 66 -5.57 2.08 12.30
N ILE A 67 -5.54 3.41 12.15
CA ILE A 67 -6.61 4.16 11.48
C ILE A 67 -6.72 3.71 10.02
N LEU A 68 -5.59 3.65 9.33
CA LEU A 68 -5.55 3.20 7.93
C LEU A 68 -6.05 1.75 7.81
N ARG A 69 -5.60 0.84 8.68
CA ARG A 69 -6.08 -0.55 8.72
C ARG A 69 -7.59 -0.64 8.91
N THR A 70 -8.13 0.06 9.90
CA THR A 70 -9.58 0.05 10.16
C THR A 70 -10.37 0.60 8.97
N MET A 71 -9.89 1.65 8.31
CA MET A 71 -10.55 2.20 7.12
C MET A 71 -10.54 1.20 5.95
N LEU A 72 -9.41 0.50 5.73
CA LEU A 72 -9.29 -0.51 4.67
C LEU A 72 -10.20 -1.72 4.94
N ASP A 73 -10.24 -2.19 6.20
CA ASP A 73 -11.09 -3.31 6.63
C ASP A 73 -12.59 -3.00 6.47
N LYS A 74 -12.99 -1.75 6.75
CA LYS A 74 -14.36 -1.26 6.49
C LYS A 74 -14.66 -1.06 5.00
N GLY A 75 -13.69 -1.28 4.12
CA GLY A 75 -13.84 -1.02 2.69
C GLY A 75 -14.06 0.46 2.36
N GLU A 76 -13.62 1.38 3.24
CA GLU A 76 -13.73 2.81 2.97
C GLU A 76 -12.92 3.17 1.71
N ARG A 77 -13.54 3.89 0.80
CA ARG A 77 -12.93 4.35 -0.44
C ARG A 77 -13.06 5.87 -0.52
N GLY A 78 -11.98 6.55 -0.90
CA GLY A 78 -12.04 8.00 -1.14
C GLY A 78 -10.73 8.73 -0.86
N ARG A 79 -10.78 10.06 -0.95
CA ARG A 79 -9.58 10.92 -0.83
C ARG A 79 -8.86 10.76 0.51
N ARG A 80 -9.59 10.47 1.59
CA ARG A 80 -9.02 10.33 2.94
C ARG A 80 -8.15 9.09 3.09
N ILE A 81 -8.61 7.94 2.59
CA ILE A 81 -7.82 6.71 2.65
C ILE A 81 -6.60 6.79 1.73
N HIS A 82 -6.76 7.43 0.56
CA HIS A 82 -5.66 7.71 -0.36
C HIS A 82 -4.59 8.62 0.27
N ALA A 83 -4.99 9.69 0.94
CA ALA A 83 -4.05 10.59 1.61
C ALA A 83 -3.24 9.86 2.70
N LEU A 84 -3.89 9.01 3.50
CA LEU A 84 -3.23 8.20 4.53
C LEU A 84 -2.29 7.15 3.92
N ALA A 85 -2.68 6.52 2.81
CA ALA A 85 -1.83 5.59 2.08
C ALA A 85 -0.58 6.30 1.52
N CYS A 86 -0.73 7.51 0.96
CA CYS A 86 0.40 8.33 0.52
C CYS A 86 1.32 8.75 1.68
N GLU A 87 0.75 9.11 2.83
CA GLU A 87 1.51 9.48 4.03
C GLU A 87 2.32 8.27 4.54
N ALA A 88 1.69 7.10 4.66
CA ALA A 88 2.36 5.85 5.02
C ALA A 88 3.49 5.51 4.05
N ALA A 89 3.21 5.56 2.75
CA ALA A 89 4.17 5.31 1.70
C ALA A 89 5.36 6.28 1.73
N SER A 90 5.11 7.57 1.99
CA SER A 90 6.16 8.60 2.04
C SER A 90 7.02 8.51 3.30
N SER A 91 6.52 7.87 4.36
CA SER A 91 7.30 7.64 5.58
C SER A 91 8.38 6.56 5.41
N MET A 92 8.21 5.66 4.45
CA MET A 92 9.10 4.51 4.24
C MET A 92 10.08 4.75 3.09
N PRO A 93 11.35 4.35 3.23
CA PRO A 93 12.24 4.27 2.07
C PRO A 93 11.81 3.12 1.14
N THR A 94 12.00 3.28 -0.17
CA THR A 94 11.60 2.28 -1.19
C THR A 94 12.13 0.88 -0.90
N VAL A 95 13.34 0.75 -0.34
CA VAL A 95 13.94 -0.53 0.04
C VAL A 95 13.15 -1.24 1.15
N ALA A 96 12.57 -0.49 2.10
CA ALA A 96 11.77 -1.05 3.17
C ALA A 96 10.41 -1.54 2.66
N ILE A 97 9.84 -0.87 1.66
CA ILE A 97 8.62 -1.30 0.98
C ILE A 97 8.85 -2.64 0.26
N LEU A 98 9.96 -2.77 -0.48
CA LEU A 98 10.31 -4.02 -1.17
C LEU A 98 10.54 -5.18 -0.18
N LYS A 99 11.20 -4.90 0.95
CA LYS A 99 11.41 -5.90 2.02
C LYS A 99 10.08 -6.34 2.64
N ALA A 100 9.18 -5.40 2.91
CA ALA A 100 7.85 -5.69 3.46
C ALA A 100 6.99 -6.53 2.50
N LEU A 101 7.08 -6.29 1.19
CA LEU A 101 6.45 -7.15 0.18
C LEU A 101 6.97 -8.59 0.24
N GLN A 102 8.29 -8.77 0.29
CA GLN A 102 8.91 -10.09 0.38
C GLN A 102 8.53 -10.81 1.69
N GLU A 103 8.56 -10.11 2.83
CA GLU A 103 8.15 -10.65 4.14
C GLU A 103 6.67 -11.03 4.18
N GLY A 104 5.82 -10.29 3.48
CA GLY A 104 4.41 -10.61 3.30
C GLY A 104 4.14 -11.81 2.39
N GLY A 105 5.17 -12.40 1.78
CA GLY A 105 5.04 -13.52 0.84
C GLY A 105 4.70 -13.08 -0.59
N PHE A 106 4.79 -11.79 -0.91
CA PHE A 106 4.72 -11.31 -2.29
C PHE A 106 6.05 -11.60 -2.97
N ASN A 107 6.16 -12.77 -3.59
CA ASN A 107 7.35 -13.15 -4.32
C ASN A 107 7.34 -12.40 -5.66
N VAL A 108 8.06 -11.27 -5.73
CA VAL A 108 8.42 -10.65 -7.01
C VAL A 108 9.30 -11.67 -7.71
N ILE A 109 8.71 -12.42 -8.63
CA ILE A 109 9.44 -13.33 -9.49
C ILE A 109 10.39 -12.43 -10.30
N THR A 110 11.68 -12.48 -9.98
CA THR A 110 12.73 -12.12 -10.93
C THR A 110 12.51 -12.99 -12.16
N ALA A 111 11.95 -12.40 -13.21
CA ALA A 111 11.88 -12.94 -14.55
C ALA A 111 12.40 -11.87 -15.50
#